data_AF-A0A7C1GSH6-F1
#
_entry.id   AF-A0A7C1GSH6-F1
#
_cell.length_a   1.000
_cell.length_b   1.000
_cell.length_c   1.000
_cell.angle_alpha   90.00
_cell.angle_beta   90.00
_cell.angle_gamma   90.00
#
_symmetry.space_group_name_H-M   'P 1'
#
loop_
_entity.id
_entity.type
_entity.pdbx_description
1 polymer ?
#
loop_
_entity_poly.entity_id
_entity_poly.type
_entity_poly.pdbx_seq_one_letter_code
_entity_poly.pdbx_strand_id
1 'polypeptide(L)'
;MGMIENFEKMLAAGQDNAMLRFSLGNAYLQAGDAVTAVTHLRRAVEHDPDYSAAWKLLGRALMEGGEPAEAVDVYARGIAVAEARGDKQAAKEMQVFLRRAQKAVDG
;
A
#
# COMPACT_ATOMS: atom_id res chain seq x y z
N MET A 1 11.80 0.71 21.67
CA MET A 1 12.15 1.29 20.36
C MET A 1 11.31 0.57 19.33
N GLY A 2 10.21 1.20 18.90
CA GLY A 2 9.30 0.61 17.92
C GLY A 2 9.95 0.53 16.55
N MET A 3 9.50 -0.42 15.72
CA MET A 3 9.96 -0.54 14.32
C MET A 3 9.72 0.76 13.54
N ILE A 4 8.61 1.45 13.82
CA ILE A 4 8.27 2.75 13.22
C ILE A 4 9.37 3.79 13.50
N GLU A 5 9.72 4.00 14.77
CA GLU A 5 10.76 4.97 15.16
C GLU A 5 12.11 4.68 14.49
N ASN A 6 12.46 3.39 14.33
CA ASN A 6 13.71 3.01 13.67
C ASN A 6 13.68 3.32 12.17
N PHE A 7 12.56 3.02 11.50
CA PHE A 7 12.41 3.34 10.07
C PHE A 7 12.32 4.85 9.82
N GLU A 8 11.69 5.62 10.70
CA GLU A 8 11.67 7.09 10.62
C GLU A 8 13.07 7.69 10.77
N LYS A 9 13.90 7.14 11.67
CA LYS A 9 15.31 7.54 11.78
C LYS A 9 16.10 7.24 10.52
N MET A 10 15.89 6.06 9.90
CA MET A 10 16.51 5.73 8.61
C MET A 10 16.08 6.71 7.51
N LEU A 11 14.79 7.07 7.50
CA LEU A 11 14.26 8.04 6.55
C LEU A 11 14.89 9.43 6.76
N ALA A 12 14.99 9.88 8.02
CA ALA A 12 15.64 11.13 8.40
C ALA A 12 17.16 11.13 8.10
N ALA A 13 17.80 9.95 8.14
CA ALA A 13 19.19 9.77 7.72
C ALA A 13 19.37 9.75 6.18
N GLY A 14 18.30 9.99 5.41
CA GLY A 14 18.33 10.10 3.96
C GLY A 14 18.08 8.80 3.21
N GLN A 15 17.71 7.71 3.89
CA GLN A 15 17.40 6.43 3.24
C GLN A 15 15.96 6.42 2.68
N ASP A 16 15.60 7.40 1.86
CA ASP A 16 14.28 7.44 1.23
C ASP A 16 14.22 6.53 0.00
N ASN A 17 13.56 5.38 0.13
CA ASN A 17 13.35 4.43 -0.96
C ASN A 17 12.03 3.69 -0.80
N ALA A 18 11.60 3.02 -1.88
CA ALA A 18 10.32 2.31 -1.93
C ALA A 18 10.17 1.27 -0.81
N MET A 19 11.24 0.52 -0.48
CA MET A 19 11.20 -0.54 0.53
C MET A 19 11.06 0.01 1.96
N LEU A 20 11.76 1.11 2.29
CA LEU A 20 11.63 1.76 3.59
C LEU A 20 10.25 2.39 3.75
N ARG A 21 9.78 3.12 2.73
CA ARG A 21 8.43 3.72 2.69
C ARG A 21 7.34 2.64 2.83
N PHE A 22 7.51 1.51 2.13
CA PHE A 22 6.65 0.34 2.28
C PHE A 22 6.63 -0.21 3.71
N SER A 23 7.81 -0.34 4.32
CA SER A 23 7.97 -0.88 5.66
C SER A 23 7.34 0.03 6.72
N LEU A 24 7.51 1.35 6.59
CA LEU A 24 6.82 2.36 7.38
C LEU A 24 5.31 2.22 7.23
N GLY A 25 4.81 2.19 5.99
CA GLY A 25 3.38 2.05 5.71
C GLY A 25 2.76 0.80 6.33
N ASN A 26 3.42 -0.35 6.21
CA ASN A 26 2.97 -1.58 6.83
C ASN A 26 3.02 -1.53 8.37
N ALA A 27 4.01 -0.86 8.95
CA ALA A 27 4.12 -0.69 10.38
C ALA A 27 3.03 0.24 10.94
N TYR A 28 2.72 1.35 10.24
CA TYR A 28 1.61 2.24 10.61
C TYR A 28 0.25 1.55 10.48
N LEU A 29 0.04 0.72 9.45
CA LEU A 29 -1.18 -0.09 9.35
C LEU A 29 -1.35 -1.03 10.54
N GLN A 30 -0.27 -1.69 10.96
CA GLN A 30 -0.30 -2.57 12.14
C GLN A 30 -0.53 -1.79 13.44
N ALA A 31 -0.12 -0.51 13.48
CA ALA A 31 -0.42 0.39 14.58
C ALA A 31 -1.86 0.97 14.54
N GLY A 32 -2.64 0.67 13.49
CA GLY A 32 -3.99 1.19 13.30
C GLY A 32 -4.05 2.59 12.67
N ASP A 33 -2.91 3.16 12.28
CA ASP A 33 -2.84 4.46 11.62
C ASP A 33 -2.82 4.29 10.10
N ALA A 34 -4.00 4.05 9.55
CA ALA A 34 -4.20 3.87 8.11
C ALA A 34 -3.87 5.15 7.31
N VAL A 35 -4.14 6.34 7.87
CA VAL A 35 -3.93 7.63 7.19
C VAL A 35 -2.44 7.88 6.96
N THR A 36 -1.63 7.71 8.00
CA THR A 36 -0.18 7.85 7.89
C THR A 36 0.38 6.75 6.97
N ALA A 37 -0.14 5.53 7.06
CA ALA A 37 0.26 4.45 6.18
C ALA A 37 0.04 4.75 4.69
N VAL A 38 -1.12 5.30 4.32
CA VAL A 38 -1.42 5.71 2.94
C VAL A 38 -0.36 6.68 2.42
N THR A 39 0.03 7.66 3.23
CA THR A 39 1.04 8.66 2.85
C THR A 39 2.39 8.01 2.53
N HIS A 40 2.85 7.07 3.37
CA HIS A 40 4.11 6.36 3.12
C HIS A 40 4.00 5.38 1.94
N LEU A 41 2.88 4.67 1.79
CA LEU A 41 2.69 3.70 0.72
C LEU A 41 2.54 4.39 -0.65
N ARG A 42 1.94 5.58 -0.71
CA ARG A 42 1.94 6.42 -1.92
C ARG A 42 3.35 6.77 -2.36
N ARG A 43 4.18 7.24 -1.42
CA ARG A 43 5.60 7.49 -1.71
C ARG A 43 6.32 6.23 -2.18
N ALA A 44 6.00 5.07 -1.60
CA ALA A 44 6.60 3.81 -2.02
C ALA A 44 6.31 3.48 -3.49
N VAL A 45 5.06 3.64 -3.95
CA VAL A 45 4.69 3.40 -5.35
C VAL A 45 5.12 4.54 -6.30
N GLU A 46 5.35 5.75 -5.79
CA GLU A 46 6.00 6.82 -6.55
C GLU A 46 7.49 6.52 -6.80
N HIS A 47 8.18 5.94 -5.80
CA HIS A 47 9.58 5.53 -5.94
C HIS A 47 9.75 4.30 -6.83
N ASP A 48 8.89 3.30 -6.67
CA ASP A 48 8.89 2.09 -7.49
C ASP A 48 7.46 1.76 -7.93
N PRO A 49 7.04 2.27 -9.11
CA PRO A 49 5.73 1.97 -9.69
C PRO A 49 5.52 0.49 -9.98
N ASP A 50 6.60 -0.28 -10.10
CA ASP A 50 6.57 -1.72 -10.34
C ASP A 50 6.45 -2.54 -9.05
N TYR A 51 6.35 -1.89 -7.89
CA TYR A 51 6.29 -2.60 -6.62
C TYR A 51 4.88 -3.12 -6.29
N SER A 52 4.52 -4.28 -6.83
CA SER A 52 3.21 -4.95 -6.65
C SER A 52 2.76 -5.04 -5.18
N ALA A 53 3.68 -5.33 -4.25
CA ALA A 53 3.38 -5.42 -2.83
C ALA A 53 2.98 -4.06 -2.22
N ALA A 54 3.61 -2.96 -2.65
CA ALA A 54 3.27 -1.62 -2.18
C ALA A 54 1.88 -1.19 -2.65
N TRP A 55 1.51 -1.50 -3.89
CA TRP A 55 0.15 -1.29 -4.39
C TRP A 55 -0.90 -2.05 -3.57
N LYS A 56 -0.63 -3.32 -3.25
CA LYS A 56 -1.52 -4.14 -2.41
C LYS A 56 -1.74 -3.51 -1.04
N LEU A 57 -0.67 -3.10 -0.37
CA LEU A 57 -0.75 -2.50 0.95
C LEU A 57 -1.39 -1.11 0.92
N LEU A 58 -1.15 -0.31 -0.14
CA LEU A 58 -1.78 1.00 -0.31
C LEU A 58 -3.30 0.86 -0.39
N GLY A 59 -3.80 -0.07 -1.22
CA GLY A 59 -5.23 -0.31 -1.32
C GLY A 59 -5.83 -0.80 0.00
N ARG A 60 -5.07 -1.59 0.77
CA ARG A 60 -5.50 -2.03 2.10
C ARG A 60 -5.59 -0.87 3.08
N ALA A 61 -4.59 0.01 3.06
CA ALA A 61 -4.58 1.21 3.90
C ALA A 61 -5.76 2.13 3.60
N LEU A 62 -6.11 2.30 2.32
CA LEU A 62 -7.27 3.10 1.93
C LEU A 62 -8.59 2.47 2.40
N MET A 63 -8.72 1.14 2.32
CA MET A 63 -9.88 0.43 2.87
C MET A 63 -10.03 0.63 4.38
N GLU A 64 -8.93 0.50 5.13
CA GLU A 64 -8.92 0.69 6.59
C GLU A 64 -9.07 2.17 6.98
N GLY A 65 -8.64 3.09 6.11
CA GLY A 65 -8.79 4.54 6.27
C GLY A 65 -10.18 5.08 5.91
N GLY A 66 -11.09 4.22 5.45
CA GLY A 66 -12.46 4.61 5.09
C GLY A 66 -12.58 5.26 3.71
N GLU A 67 -11.60 5.08 2.83
CA GLU A 67 -11.60 5.58 1.45
C GLU A 67 -11.70 4.42 0.42
N PRO A 68 -12.80 3.64 0.42
CA PRO A 68 -12.92 2.47 -0.45
C PRO A 68 -12.98 2.85 -1.93
N ALA A 69 -13.48 4.04 -2.27
CA ALA A 69 -13.53 4.53 -3.65
C ALA A 69 -12.12 4.62 -4.25
N GLU A 70 -11.19 5.24 -3.51
CA GLU A 70 -9.82 5.36 -3.97
C GLU A 70 -9.08 4.02 -3.93
N ALA A 71 -9.42 3.14 -2.98
CA ALA A 71 -8.88 1.79 -2.92
C ALA A 71 -9.18 1.00 -4.20
N VAL A 72 -10.35 1.18 -4.83
CA VAL A 72 -10.70 0.53 -6.12
C VAL A 72 -9.70 0.89 -7.20
N ASP A 73 -9.41 2.18 -7.40
CA ASP A 73 -8.44 2.65 -8.38
C ASP A 73 -7.03 2.11 -8.11
N VAL A 74 -6.61 2.14 -6.84
CA VAL A 74 -5.29 1.65 -6.42
C VAL A 74 -5.15 0.15 -6.66
N TYR A 75 -6.13 -0.67 -6.29
CA TYR A 75 -6.08 -2.11 -6.54
C TYR A 75 -6.10 -2.42 -8.03
N ALA A 76 -6.89 -1.70 -8.83
CA ALA A 76 -6.92 -1.88 -10.28
C ALA A 76 -5.53 -1.64 -10.92
N ARG A 77 -4.86 -0.55 -10.52
CA ARG A 77 -3.48 -0.26 -10.96
C ARG A 77 -2.49 -1.31 -10.47
N GLY A 78 -2.59 -1.70 -9.19
CA GLY A 78 -1.74 -2.73 -8.60
C GLY A 78 -1.84 -4.08 -9.29
N ILE A 79 -3.05 -4.49 -9.69
CA ILE A 79 -3.28 -5.72 -10.46
C ILE A 79 -2.56 -5.63 -11.81
N ALA A 80 -2.73 -4.52 -12.54
CA ALA A 80 -2.07 -4.34 -13.84
C ALA A 80 -0.54 -4.42 -13.72
N VAL A 81 0.05 -3.80 -12.68
CA VAL A 81 1.49 -3.86 -12.39
C VAL A 81 1.92 -5.29 -12.04
N ALA A 82 1.19 -5.97 -11.18
CA ALA A 82 1.50 -7.35 -10.78
C ALA A 82 1.42 -8.31 -11.98
N GLU A 83 0.41 -8.17 -12.83
CA GLU A 83 0.28 -8.95 -14.07
C GLU A 83 1.43 -8.66 -15.04
N ALA A 84 1.81 -7.39 -15.22
CA ALA A 84 2.94 -7.00 -16.06
C ALA A 84 4.27 -7.60 -15.59
N ARG A 85 4.48 -7.75 -14.27
CA ARG A 85 5.66 -8.42 -13.70
C ARG A 85 5.55 -9.94 -13.64
N GLY A 86 4.41 -10.52 -13.98
CA GLY A 86 4.15 -11.96 -13.84
C GLY A 86 3.88 -12.42 -12.40
N ASP A 87 3.65 -11.49 -11.47
CA ASP A 87 3.28 -11.74 -10.07
C ASP A 87 1.78 -12.08 -9.97
N LYS A 88 1.44 -13.26 -10.48
CA LYS A 88 0.05 -13.76 -10.53
C LYS A 88 -0.56 -13.94 -9.14
N GLN A 89 0.25 -14.12 -8.10
CA GLN A 89 -0.23 -14.28 -6.74
C GLN A 89 -0.69 -12.93 -6.18
N ALA A 90 0.14 -11.88 -6.28
CA ALA A 90 -0.26 -10.56 -5.84
C ALA A 90 -1.47 -10.03 -6.62
N ALA A 91 -1.54 -10.28 -7.93
CA ALA A 91 -2.70 -9.92 -8.75
C ALA A 91 -4.00 -10.56 -8.23
N LYS A 92 -3.99 -11.88 -7.94
CA LYS A 92 -5.16 -12.59 -7.40
C LYS A 92 -5.59 -12.07 -6.03
N GLU A 93 -4.63 -11.83 -5.12
CA GLU A 93 -4.92 -11.25 -3.81
C GLU A 93 -5.58 -9.86 -3.96
N MET A 94 -5.00 -9.00 -4.79
CA MET A 94 -5.55 -7.66 -5.05
C MET A 94 -6.92 -7.71 -5.72
N GLN A 95 -7.21 -8.69 -6.59
CA GLN A 95 -8.56 -8.87 -7.16
C GLN A 95 -9.62 -9.18 -6.09
N VAL A 96 -9.27 -9.94 -5.05
CA VAL A 96 -10.19 -10.21 -3.93
C VAL A 96 -10.46 -8.92 -3.15
N PHE A 97 -9.43 -8.13 -2.89
CA PHE A 97 -9.59 -6.86 -2.19
C PHE A 97 -10.32 -5.81 -3.02
N LEU A 98 -10.07 -5.75 -4.34
CA LEU A 98 -10.79 -4.88 -5.27
C LEU A 98 -12.29 -5.11 -5.21
N ARG A 99 -12.74 -6.38 -5.24
CA ARG A 99 -14.17 -6.72 -5.13
C ARG A 99 -14.77 -6.30 -3.80
N ARG A 100 -14.00 -6.40 -2.71
CA ARG A 100 -14.43 -5.92 -1.38
C ARG A 100 -14.55 -4.40 -1.35
N ALA A 101 -13.60 -3.69 -1.97
CA ALA A 101 -13.62 -2.24 -2.10
C ALA A 101 -14.83 -1.77 -2.92
N GLN A 102 -15.08 -2.37 -4.08
CA GLN A 102 -16.25 -2.07 -4.91
C GLN A 102 -17.55 -2.26 -4.12
N LYS A 103 -17.71 -3.40 -3.44
CA LYS A 103 -18.88 -3.64 -2.60
C LYS A 103 -19.06 -2.60 -1.48
N ALA A 104 -17.98 -2.06 -0.93
CA ALA A 104 -18.01 -1.03 0.10
C ALA A 104 -18.31 0.38 -0.47
N VAL A 105 -18.13 0.58 -1.78
CA VAL A 105 -18.54 1.81 -2.48
C VAL A 105 -20.00 1.75 -2.90
N ASP A 106 -20.46 0.58 -3.36
CA ASP A 106 -21.81 0.36 -3.89
C ASP A 106 -22.91 0.16 -2.81
N GLY A 107 -22.52 -0.05 -1.55
CA GLY A 107 -23.42 -0.39 -0.43
C GLY A 107 -23.63 0.77 0.52
#